data_AF-A0A1H4W506-F1
#
_entry.id   AF-A0A1H4W506-F1
#
_cell.length_a   1.000
_cell.length_b   1.000
_cell.length_c   1.000
_cell.angle_alpha   90.00
_cell.angle_beta   90.00
_cell.angle_gamma   90.00
#
_symmetry.space_group_name_H-M   'P 1'
#
loop_
_entity.id
_entity.type
_entity.pdbx_description
1 polymer ?
#
loop_
_entity_poly.entity_id
_entity_poly.type
_entity_poly.pdbx_seq_one_letter_code
_entity_poly.pdbx_strand_id
1 'polypeptide(L)'
;MPGHLSDYPYVIVRLRCDACERKGAYRLGRLAHKWGAEISLDQLLFKLSADCGWRRAKHSYREGDGCHVYFCDLRAPPRPPDLPPGLAGLRLIKGGKTDEPEEVPTRRTRKATP
;
A
#
# COMPACT_ATOMS: atom_id res chain seq x y z
N MET A 1 -14.57 9.84 -7.60
CA MET A 1 -13.97 8.53 -7.27
C MET A 1 -13.82 7.77 -8.57
N PRO A 2 -12.68 7.14 -8.85
CA PRO A 2 -12.50 6.34 -10.07
C PRO A 2 -13.58 5.25 -10.13
N GLY A 3 -14.24 5.10 -11.28
CA GLY A 3 -15.32 4.12 -11.45
C GLY A 3 -14.78 2.76 -11.88
N HIS A 4 -13.70 2.77 -12.66
CA HIS A 4 -13.16 1.59 -13.33
C HIS A 4 -11.69 1.34 -12.98
N LEU A 5 -11.21 0.13 -13.28
CA LEU A 5 -9.81 -0.23 -13.12
C LEU A 5 -8.88 0.58 -14.04
N SER A 6 -9.35 0.99 -15.23
CA SER A 6 -8.64 1.88 -16.15
C SER A 6 -8.28 3.24 -15.53
N ASP A 7 -9.12 3.77 -14.65
CA ASP A 7 -8.94 5.08 -14.01
C ASP A 7 -8.02 5.02 -12.78
N TYR A 8 -7.49 3.84 -12.45
CA TYR A 8 -6.75 3.64 -11.22
C TYR A 8 -5.35 4.27 -11.34
N PRO A 9 -4.96 5.19 -10.43
CA PRO A 9 -3.77 6.03 -10.61
C PRO A 9 -2.43 5.32 -10.40
N TYR A 10 -2.43 4.05 -9.99
CA TYR A 10 -1.23 3.30 -9.63
C TYR A 10 -1.08 2.00 -10.42
N VAL A 11 0.16 1.64 -10.74
CA VAL A 11 0.51 0.37 -11.38
C VAL A 11 0.31 -0.83 -10.43
N ILE A 12 0.36 -0.59 -9.13
CA ILE A 12 0.14 -1.60 -8.09
C ILE A 12 -1.14 -1.22 -7.33
N VAL A 13 -2.10 -2.13 -7.34
CA VAL A 13 -3.36 -2.05 -6.60
C VAL A 13 -3.18 -2.73 -5.26
N ARG A 14 -3.22 -1.95 -4.17
CA ARG A 14 -3.11 -2.44 -2.79
C ARG A 14 -4.47 -2.44 -2.11
N LEU A 15 -4.76 -3.57 -1.48
CA LEU A 15 -6.01 -3.80 -0.76
C LEU A 15 -5.74 -4.25 0.67
N ARG A 16 -6.61 -3.80 1.57
CA ARG A 16 -6.70 -4.29 2.94
C ARG A 16 -8.13 -4.63 3.29
N CYS A 17 -8.30 -5.57 4.21
CA CYS A 17 -9.56 -5.79 4.89
C CYS A 17 -9.37 -5.51 6.38
N ASP A 18 -10.22 -4.67 6.97
CA ASP A 18 -10.14 -4.38 8.40
C ASP A 18 -10.72 -5.53 9.26
N ALA A 19 -11.51 -6.44 8.68
CA ALA A 19 -12.12 -7.58 9.39
C ALA A 19 -11.20 -8.80 9.55
N CYS A 20 -10.51 -9.22 8.48
CA CYS A 20 -9.56 -10.35 8.51
C CYS A 20 -8.09 -9.92 8.47
N GLU A 21 -7.81 -8.62 8.51
CA GLU A 21 -6.47 -8.04 8.38
C GLU A 21 -5.70 -8.44 7.10
N ARG A 22 -6.38 -9.06 6.13
CA ARG A 22 -5.79 -9.49 4.86
C ARG A 22 -5.21 -8.29 4.13
N LYS A 23 -3.99 -8.43 3.63
CA LYS A 23 -3.32 -7.44 2.77
C LYS A 23 -2.97 -8.10 1.45
N GLY A 24 -3.18 -7.39 0.35
CA GLY A 24 -2.85 -7.87 -0.98
C GLY A 24 -2.29 -6.75 -1.84
N ALA A 25 -1.35 -7.10 -2.71
CA ALA A 25 -0.78 -6.20 -3.71
C ALA A 25 -0.78 -6.90 -5.06
N TYR A 26 -1.41 -6.28 -6.05
CA TYR A 26 -1.59 -6.85 -7.37
C TYR A 26 -1.15 -5.84 -8.43
N ARG A 27 -0.55 -6.33 -9.52
CA ARG A 27 -0.23 -5.48 -10.66
C ARG A 27 -1.49 -5.17 -11.44
N LEU A 28 -1.74 -3.90 -11.75
CA LEU A 28 -2.90 -3.43 -12.52
C LEU A 28 -3.02 -4.17 -13.85
N GLY A 29 -1.92 -4.32 -14.59
CA GLY A 29 -1.92 -5.07 -15.85
C GLY A 29 -2.35 -6.54 -15.71
N ARG A 30 -2.04 -7.21 -14.59
CA ARG A 30 -2.53 -8.58 -14.33
C ARG A 30 -4.02 -8.61 -14.04
N LEU A 31 -4.52 -7.61 -13.31
CA LEU A 31 -5.95 -7.48 -13.01
C LEU A 31 -6.74 -7.19 -14.28
N ALA A 32 -6.26 -6.25 -15.10
CA ALA A 32 -6.85 -5.89 -16.38
C ALA A 32 -6.84 -7.06 -17.36
N HIS A 33 -5.76 -7.84 -17.43
CA HIS A 33 -5.72 -9.05 -18.25
C HIS A 33 -6.71 -10.13 -17.77
N LYS A 34 -6.88 -10.30 -16.45
CA LYS A 34 -7.74 -11.34 -15.88
C LYS A 34 -9.23 -11.00 -15.96
N TRP A 35 -9.60 -9.73 -15.78
CA TRP A 35 -10.99 -9.31 -15.60
C TRP A 35 -11.46 -8.21 -16.55
N GLY A 36 -10.58 -7.68 -17.39
CA GLY A 36 -10.84 -6.51 -18.23
C GLY A 36 -10.45 -5.21 -17.53
N ALA A 37 -10.08 -4.20 -18.31
CA ALA A 37 -9.75 -2.86 -17.83
C ALA A 37 -11.01 -2.08 -17.39
N GLU A 38 -12.15 -2.37 -18.01
CA GLU A 38 -13.44 -1.70 -17.76
C GLU A 38 -14.20 -2.24 -16.53
N ILE A 39 -13.64 -3.21 -15.80
CA ILE A 39 -14.27 -3.73 -14.58
C ILE A 39 -14.41 -2.60 -13.55
N SER A 40 -15.59 -2.51 -12.92
CA SER A 40 -15.79 -1.54 -11.85
C SER A 40 -15.00 -1.93 -10.61
N LEU A 41 -14.54 -0.92 -9.87
CA LEU A 41 -13.76 -1.14 -8.65
C LEU A 41 -14.53 -1.95 -7.60
N ASP A 42 -15.85 -1.77 -7.50
CA ASP A 42 -16.72 -2.53 -6.60
C ASP A 42 -16.80 -4.01 -7.00
N GLN A 43 -16.99 -4.31 -8.29
CA GLN A 43 -16.99 -5.67 -8.77
C GLN A 43 -15.63 -6.34 -8.59
N LEU A 44 -14.55 -5.58 -8.78
CA LEU A 44 -13.19 -6.05 -8.56
C LEU A 44 -12.96 -6.40 -7.07
N LEU A 45 -13.39 -5.56 -6.13
CA LEU A 45 -13.36 -5.85 -4.69
C LEU A 45 -14.17 -7.10 -4.35
N PHE A 46 -15.37 -7.23 -4.93
CA PHE A 46 -16.21 -8.42 -4.75
C PHE A 46 -15.52 -9.69 -5.25
N LYS A 47 -14.79 -9.65 -6.36
CA LYS A 47 -14.03 -10.81 -6.85
C LYS A 47 -12.82 -11.13 -5.97
N LEU A 48 -12.08 -10.11 -5.53
CA LEU A 48 -10.88 -10.28 -4.68
C LEU A 48 -11.21 -10.72 -3.25
N SER A 49 -12.38 -10.34 -2.73
CA SER A 49 -12.88 -10.76 -1.42
C SER A 49 -13.52 -12.16 -1.40
N ALA A 50 -13.51 -12.92 -2.50
CA ALA A 50 -14.06 -14.27 -2.57
C ALA A 50 -13.43 -15.24 -1.55
N ASP A 51 -12.16 -15.04 -1.24
CA ASP A 51 -11.44 -15.87 -0.27
C ASP A 51 -11.62 -15.40 1.18
N CYS A 52 -12.36 -14.31 1.43
CA CYS A 52 -12.51 -13.78 2.79
C CYS A 52 -13.45 -14.65 3.63
N GLY A 53 -12.98 -15.13 4.79
CA GLY A 53 -13.79 -15.93 5.72
C GLY A 53 -15.04 -15.19 6.22
N TRP A 54 -14.93 -13.89 6.51
CA TRP A 54 -16.05 -13.04 6.95
C TRP A 54 -17.15 -12.88 5.91
N ARG A 55 -16.83 -13.09 4.63
CA ARG A 55 -17.84 -13.04 3.56
C ARG A 55 -18.78 -14.25 3.58
N ARG A 56 -18.32 -15.40 4.08
CA ARG A 56 -19.09 -16.65 4.13
C ARG A 56 -19.91 -16.81 5.41
N ALA A 57 -19.75 -15.91 6.38
CA ALA A 57 -20.57 -15.89 7.59
C ALA A 57 -22.01 -15.47 7.22
N LYS A 58 -22.78 -16.41 6.66
CA LYS A 58 -24.21 -16.25 6.30
C LYS A 58 -25.14 -15.96 7.51
N HIS A 59 -24.59 -15.90 8.73
CA HIS A 59 -25.35 -15.84 9.98
C HIS A 59 -24.82 -14.80 10.97
N SER A 60 -24.31 -13.66 10.49
CA SER A 60 -24.12 -12.52 11.37
C SER A 60 -25.45 -11.81 11.60
N TYR A 61 -26.02 -12.03 12.77
CA TYR A 61 -27.22 -11.35 13.28
C TYR A 61 -27.02 -9.82 13.41
N ARG A 62 -25.80 -9.29 13.26
CA ARG A 62 -25.49 -7.87 13.27
C ARG A 62 -25.21 -7.34 11.87
N GLU A 63 -25.92 -6.28 11.53
CA GLU A 63 -25.72 -5.43 10.37
C GLU A 63 -24.34 -4.74 10.48
N GLY A 64 -23.29 -5.42 10.05
CA GLY A 64 -21.90 -4.93 10.19
C GLY A 64 -20.80 -5.98 10.14
N ASP A 65 -21.08 -7.27 10.32
CA ASP A 65 -20.06 -8.33 10.36
C ASP A 65 -19.63 -8.84 8.96
N GLY A 66 -19.56 -7.93 7.99
CA GLY A 66 -19.20 -8.21 6.61
C GLY A 66 -17.69 -8.11 6.32
N CYS A 67 -17.29 -8.52 5.12
CA CYS A 67 -15.94 -8.27 4.62
C CYS A 67 -15.72 -6.77 4.35
N HIS A 68 -14.95 -6.09 5.19
CA HIS A 68 -14.59 -4.68 5.05
C HIS A 68 -13.35 -4.49 4.18
N VAL A 69 -13.36 -5.01 2.94
CA VAL A 69 -12.23 -4.85 2.00
C VAL A 69 -12.29 -3.47 1.32
N TYR A 70 -11.15 -2.80 1.24
CA TYR A 70 -11.02 -1.51 0.57
C TYR A 70 -9.66 -1.36 -0.12
N PHE A 71 -9.60 -0.45 -1.08
CA PHE A 71 -8.36 -0.01 -1.71
C PHE A 71 -7.64 0.99 -0.80
N CYS A 72 -6.50 0.60 -0.24
CA CYS A 72 -5.72 1.50 0.61
C CYS A 72 -5.19 2.72 -0.15
N ASP A 73 -4.88 2.53 -1.43
CA ASP A 73 -4.31 3.61 -2.26
C ASP A 73 -5.31 4.73 -2.57
N LEU A 74 -6.62 4.47 -2.45
CA LEU A 74 -7.67 5.45 -2.73
C LEU A 74 -8.19 6.15 -1.47
N ARG A 75 -7.97 5.58 -0.28
CA ARG A 75 -8.53 6.08 1.00
C ARG A 75 -7.71 7.23 1.59
N ALA A 76 -6.42 7.28 1.33
CA ALA A 76 -5.53 8.36 1.72
C ALA A 76 -4.77 8.82 0.49
N PRO A 77 -4.61 10.13 0.22
CA PRO A 77 -3.67 10.57 -0.79
C PRO A 77 -2.29 10.02 -0.40
N PRO A 78 -1.69 9.08 -1.16
CA PRO A 78 -0.36 8.63 -0.83
C PRO A 78 0.56 9.84 -0.99
N ARG A 79 1.47 10.02 -0.02
CA ARG A 79 2.64 10.86 -0.24
C ARG A 79 3.29 10.36 -1.53
N PRO A 80 3.42 11.20 -2.58
CA PRO A 80 4.01 10.76 -3.83
C PRO A 80 5.39 10.17 -3.52
N PRO A 81 5.67 8.92 -3.92
CA PRO A 81 6.99 8.31 -3.75
C PRO A 81 8.07 9.01 -4.58
N ASP A 82 7.69 9.97 -5.44
CA ASP A 82 8.57 10.67 -6.37
C ASP A 82 8.86 12.13 -5.97
N LEU A 83 8.49 12.58 -4.76
CA LEU A 83 9.00 13.86 -4.26
C LEU A 83 10.48 13.69 -3.91
N PRO A 84 11.41 14.42 -4.55
CA PRO A 84 12.80 14.40 -4.13
C PRO A 84 12.87 14.81 -2.65
N PRO A 85 13.74 14.18 -1.85
CA PRO A 85 13.84 14.37 -0.40
C PRO A 85 14.06 15.83 0.04
N GLY A 86 14.35 16.75 -0.88
CA GLY A 86 14.48 18.19 -0.62
C GLY A 86 13.18 18.92 -0.27
N LEU A 87 12.00 18.35 -0.54
CA LEU A 87 10.70 18.96 -0.17
C LEU A 87 10.04 18.31 1.06
N ALA A 88 10.68 17.29 1.67
CA ALA A 88 10.15 16.56 2.83
C ALA A 88 10.32 17.29 4.17
N GLY A 89 10.62 18.60 4.13
CA GLY A 89 11.02 19.39 5.28
C GLY A 89 12.53 19.34 5.48
N LEU A 90 13.19 20.48 5.29
CA LEU A 90 14.61 20.61 5.63
C LEU A 90 14.78 20.33 7.12
N ARG A 91 15.61 19.33 7.45
CA ARG A 91 15.97 19.05 8.84
C ARG A 91 16.93 20.16 9.28
N LEU A 92 16.50 21.02 10.20
CA LEU A 92 17.35 22.07 10.77
C LEU A 92 18.48 21.39 11.57
N ILE A 93 19.68 21.33 11.00
CA ILE A 93 20.88 20.93 11.72
C ILE A 93 21.39 22.19 12.42
N LYS A 94 21.52 22.16 13.75
CA LYS A 94 22.03 23.31 14.52
C LYS A 94 23.52 23.49 14.21
N GLY A 95 23.83 24.39 13.28
CA GLY A 95 25.20 24.74 12.92
C GLY A 95 25.80 25.78 13.88
N GLY A 96 26.77 25.36 14.69
CA GLY A 96 27.66 26.24 15.45
C GLY A 96 29.06 25.64 15.43
N LYS A 97 30.03 26.38 14.90
CA LYS A 97 31.42 25.99 14.60
C LYS A 97 32.20 25.56 15.84
N THR A 98 32.83 24.38 15.79
CA THR A 98 34.21 24.19 16.24
C THR A 98 34.81 23.10 15.38
N ASP A 99 36.00 23.37 14.87
CA ASP A 99 36.66 22.66 13.79
C ASP A 99 37.43 21.46 14.37
N GLU A 100 36.80 20.29 14.51
CA GLU A 100 37.53 19.04 14.74
C GLU A 100 36.91 17.89 13.91
N PRO A 101 37.67 17.21 13.05
CA PRO A 101 37.16 16.13 12.22
C PRO A 101 37.04 14.84 13.05
N GLU A 102 35.83 14.51 13.50
CA GLU A 102 35.54 13.19 14.09
C GLU A 102 35.12 12.19 13.00
N GLU A 103 35.82 11.06 12.97
CA GLU A 103 35.76 10.03 11.93
C GLU A 103 34.35 9.45 11.72
N VAL A 104 33.98 9.33 10.45
CA VAL A 104 32.79 8.62 9.99
C VAL A 104 32.98 7.11 10.25
N PRO A 105 32.15 6.41 11.05
CA PRO A 105 32.24 4.96 11.12
C PRO A 105 31.73 4.35 9.82
N THR A 106 32.68 3.89 9.00
CA THR A 106 32.43 3.14 7.78
C THR A 106 31.75 1.81 8.09
N ARG A 107 30.60 1.60 7.45
CA ARG A 107 29.94 0.31 7.19
C ARG A 107 30.96 -0.83 7.08
N ARG A 108 30.93 -1.82 7.99
CA ARG A 108 31.60 -3.10 7.75
C ARG A 108 30.63 -4.15 7.24
N THR A 109 30.93 -4.55 6.02
CA THR A 109 30.35 -5.63 5.23
C THR A 109 30.56 -6.99 5.89
N ARG A 110 29.65 -7.89 5.54
CA ARG A 110 29.56 -9.33 5.80
C ARG A 110 30.90 -10.09 5.67
N LYS A 111 31.11 -11.11 6.52
CA LYS A 111 31.04 -12.59 6.26
C LYS A 111 32.18 -13.41 6.88
N ALA A 112 31.75 -14.56 7.43
CA ALA A 112 32.36 -15.90 7.47
C ALA A 112 33.61 -16.16 8.32
N THR A 113 33.50 -17.21 9.15
CA THR A 113 34.62 -17.94 9.76
C THR A 113 34.33 -19.45 9.59
N PRO A 114 35.33 -20.28 9.23
CA PRO A 114 35.20 -21.73 9.04
C PRO A 114 34.95 -22.53 10.33
#